data_AF-A0A6B1G021-F1
#
_entry.id   AF-A0A6B1G021-F1
#
_cell.length_a   1.000
_cell.length_b   1.000
_cell.length_c   1.000
_cell.angle_alpha   90.00
_cell.angle_beta   90.00
_cell.angle_gamma   90.00
#
_symmetry.space_group_name_H-M   'P 1'
#
loop_
_entity.id
_entity.type
_entity.pdbx_description
1 polymer ?
#
loop_
_entity_poly.entity_id
_entity_poly.type
_entity_poly.pdbx_seq_one_letter_code
_entity_poly.pdbx_strand_id
1 'polypeptide(L)'
;MTDDVADVQVWSFTKSDMPIDADTAHFDITGIDTSLSGEKLKVVFHLRDLPESLTFNRTGIQKGMMEYRWEVQIDVDNDRNTGFGGGFEYLLSAHQIAFLSESGENVITPVSNGLESNVWRIGPRSYVTFGESSYIASAEADTITLIGTIPGITADSRLVFVTTDVMRGEDQLECHFPMNPLLFPAPCGKGEAFIKPLQTIADAGSDELPAHVDIIGISTALAGETLAVIFQLRDVPETLVFNRADAGESAYEYRWEVSIDVDPGQESGQFGLDYEMSATHTVSPENADSSTTAPIESKVEAYTSRRIEDGFRRMEEAAIVVSPRADTITLIGDIPGITPDSRLIFNAYDSLSGNEHVECQELPPSD
;
A
#
# COMPACT_ATOMS: atom_id res chain seq x y z
N MET A 1 -29.96 -43.18 -3.05
CA MET A 1 -28.77 -42.37 -2.78
C MET A 1 -28.22 -42.00 -4.14
N THR A 2 -28.74 -40.90 -4.68
CA THR A 2 -28.17 -40.19 -5.82
C THR A 2 -27.12 -39.28 -5.21
N ASP A 3 -25.86 -39.44 -5.60
CA ASP A 3 -24.80 -38.51 -5.25
C ASP A 3 -25.16 -37.16 -5.88
N ASP A 4 -25.58 -36.20 -5.05
CA ASP A 4 -25.67 -34.79 -5.44
C ASP A 4 -24.25 -34.32 -5.74
N VAL A 5 -23.93 -34.25 -7.02
CA VAL A 5 -22.75 -33.53 -7.50
C VAL A 5 -23.02 -32.06 -7.21
N ALA A 6 -22.46 -31.54 -6.12
CA ALA A 6 -22.53 -30.12 -5.80
C ALA A 6 -22.04 -29.33 -7.02
N ASP A 7 -22.85 -28.35 -7.45
CA ASP A 7 -22.50 -27.44 -8.54
C ASP A 7 -21.20 -26.70 -8.19
N VAL A 8 -20.10 -27.13 -8.79
CA VAL A 8 -18.83 -26.40 -8.76
C VAL A 8 -18.98 -25.25 -9.73
N GLN A 9 -19.07 -24.03 -9.21
CA GLN A 9 -18.99 -22.83 -10.05
C GLN A 9 -17.53 -22.47 -10.23
N VAL A 10 -17.03 -22.71 -11.45
CA VAL A 10 -15.68 -22.29 -11.87
C VAL A 10 -15.82 -20.93 -12.54
N TRP A 11 -15.18 -19.92 -11.97
CA TRP A 11 -15.13 -18.56 -12.51
C TRP A 11 -13.68 -18.25 -12.88
N SER A 12 -13.30 -18.47 -14.14
CA SER A 12 -11.99 -18.03 -14.62
C SER A 12 -12.06 -16.54 -14.94
N PHE A 13 -11.39 -15.71 -14.16
CA PHE A 13 -11.22 -14.29 -14.43
C PHE A 13 -9.74 -14.00 -14.68
N THR A 14 -9.31 -14.06 -15.93
CA THR A 14 -7.95 -13.69 -16.28
C THR A 14 -7.85 -12.17 -16.43
N LYS A 15 -7.35 -11.50 -15.38
CA LYS A 15 -6.83 -10.13 -15.49
C LYS A 15 -5.31 -10.23 -15.57
N SER A 16 -4.77 -9.78 -16.69
CA SER A 16 -3.33 -9.64 -16.92
C SER A 16 -2.94 -8.27 -16.40
N ASP A 17 -1.94 -8.22 -15.52
CA ASP A 17 -1.22 -6.97 -15.31
C ASP A 17 -0.43 -6.60 -16.57
N MET A 18 -0.22 -5.31 -16.81
CA MET A 18 0.71 -4.86 -17.85
C MET A 18 2.13 -4.93 -17.27
N PRO A 19 3.11 -5.52 -17.96
CA PRO A 19 4.44 -5.83 -17.42
C PRO A 19 5.36 -4.61 -17.26
N ILE A 20 4.87 -3.53 -16.65
CA ILE A 20 5.55 -2.22 -16.60
C ILE A 20 6.26 -1.99 -15.27
N ASP A 21 5.92 -2.70 -14.20
CA ASP A 21 6.67 -2.65 -12.95
C ASP A 21 7.92 -3.55 -12.99
N ALA A 22 9.02 -3.03 -12.42
CA ALA A 22 10.32 -3.69 -12.37
C ALA A 22 10.35 -4.81 -11.31
N ASP A 23 9.22 -5.48 -11.10
CA ASP A 23 9.01 -6.38 -10.00
C ASP A 23 9.78 -7.68 -10.17
N THR A 24 10.07 -8.32 -9.04
CA THR A 24 10.82 -9.57 -9.05
C THR A 24 9.93 -10.65 -9.65
N ALA A 25 10.41 -11.34 -10.70
CA ALA A 25 9.56 -12.15 -11.58
C ALA A 25 8.74 -13.27 -10.90
N HIS A 26 9.08 -13.65 -9.68
CA HIS A 26 8.37 -14.68 -8.92
C HIS A 26 7.23 -14.17 -8.03
N PHE A 27 6.98 -12.86 -8.04
CA PHE A 27 5.87 -12.22 -7.33
C PHE A 27 4.91 -11.45 -8.25
N ASP A 28 5.38 -11.10 -9.46
CA ASP A 28 4.59 -10.51 -10.55
C ASP A 28 3.44 -11.44 -10.98
N ILE A 29 2.20 -10.98 -10.75
CA ILE A 29 0.95 -11.69 -11.06
C ILE A 29 0.60 -11.50 -12.54
N THR A 30 0.79 -12.55 -13.33
CA THR A 30 0.38 -12.57 -14.75
C THR A 30 -1.08 -12.95 -14.94
N GLY A 31 -1.71 -13.53 -13.92
CA GLY A 31 -3.13 -13.88 -13.93
C GLY A 31 -3.63 -14.51 -12.64
N ILE A 32 -4.94 -14.55 -12.48
CA ILE A 32 -5.63 -15.20 -11.35
C ILE A 32 -6.73 -16.11 -11.88
N ASP A 33 -6.89 -17.30 -11.32
CA ASP A 33 -8.12 -18.09 -11.47
C ASP A 33 -8.77 -18.33 -10.11
N THR A 34 -10.09 -18.25 -10.03
CA THR A 34 -10.83 -18.59 -8.81
C THR A 34 -11.89 -19.65 -9.08
N SER A 35 -12.19 -20.44 -8.06
CA SER A 35 -13.33 -21.36 -8.10
C SER A 35 -13.89 -21.54 -6.71
N LEU A 36 -15.21 -21.71 -6.65
CA LEU A 36 -15.94 -21.85 -5.41
C LEU A 36 -16.78 -23.13 -5.43
N SER A 37 -16.66 -23.92 -4.38
CA SER A 37 -17.44 -25.14 -4.16
C SER A 37 -17.99 -25.13 -2.74
N GLY A 38 -19.22 -24.66 -2.55
CA GLY A 38 -19.73 -24.33 -1.22
C GLY A 38 -18.91 -23.18 -0.62
N GLU A 39 -18.42 -23.35 0.61
CA GLU A 39 -17.54 -22.37 1.26
C GLU A 39 -16.06 -22.59 0.97
N LYS A 40 -15.72 -23.54 0.09
CA LYS A 40 -14.33 -23.85 -0.24
C LYS A 40 -13.88 -23.02 -1.44
N LEU A 41 -13.07 -22.01 -1.14
CA LEU A 41 -12.41 -21.16 -2.13
C LEU A 41 -11.11 -21.81 -2.59
N LYS A 42 -10.90 -21.85 -3.91
CA LYS A 42 -9.61 -22.15 -4.54
C LYS A 42 -9.20 -20.96 -5.39
N VAL A 43 -7.99 -20.47 -5.18
CA VAL A 43 -7.37 -19.38 -5.96
C VAL A 43 -6.06 -19.90 -6.56
N VAL A 44 -5.82 -19.61 -7.83
CA VAL A 44 -4.56 -19.92 -8.52
C VAL A 44 -3.92 -18.60 -8.95
N PHE A 45 -2.78 -18.28 -8.36
CA PHE A 45 -1.89 -17.22 -8.82
C PHE A 45 -1.05 -17.77 -9.97
N HIS A 46 -1.12 -17.13 -11.13
CA HIS A 46 -0.19 -17.32 -12.24
C HIS A 46 0.87 -16.23 -12.14
N LEU A 47 2.13 -16.63 -12.07
CA LEU A 47 3.26 -15.75 -11.82
C LEU A 47 4.15 -15.70 -13.07
N ARG A 48 5.04 -14.71 -13.18
CA ARG A 48 5.89 -14.58 -14.38
C ARG A 48 7.00 -15.63 -14.45
N ASP A 49 7.65 -15.93 -13.33
CA ASP A 49 8.75 -16.91 -13.22
C ASP A 49 8.91 -17.35 -11.76
N LEU A 50 8.18 -18.38 -11.32
CA LEU A 50 8.26 -18.90 -9.95
C LEU A 50 9.42 -19.90 -9.85
N PRO A 51 10.50 -19.61 -9.09
CA PRO A 51 11.62 -20.54 -8.97
C PRO A 51 11.23 -21.80 -8.19
N GLU A 52 11.91 -22.90 -8.46
CA GLU A 52 11.74 -24.16 -7.70
C GLU A 52 12.01 -23.99 -6.20
N SER A 53 12.89 -23.06 -5.83
CA SER A 53 13.29 -22.78 -4.45
C SER A 53 13.47 -21.27 -4.21
N LEU A 54 13.13 -20.84 -3.00
CA LEU A 54 13.36 -19.48 -2.51
C LEU A 54 14.39 -19.49 -1.39
N THR A 55 15.01 -18.33 -1.17
CA THR A 55 15.83 -18.11 0.02
C THR A 55 14.94 -17.55 1.12
N PHE A 56 14.74 -18.30 2.19
CA PHE A 56 14.01 -17.89 3.39
C PHE A 56 14.97 -17.43 4.48
N ASN A 57 14.41 -16.75 5.49
CA ASN A 57 15.13 -16.15 6.60
C ASN A 57 16.25 -15.19 6.12
N ARG A 58 16.00 -14.44 5.03
CA ARG A 58 17.03 -13.58 4.43
C ARG A 58 17.60 -12.59 5.44
N THR A 59 18.92 -12.41 5.38
CA THR A 59 19.64 -11.38 6.12
C THR A 59 19.03 -10.00 5.83
N GLY A 60 18.76 -9.24 6.89
CA GLY A 60 18.13 -7.91 6.81
C GLY A 60 16.64 -7.91 7.14
N ILE A 61 15.98 -9.07 7.18
CA ILE A 61 14.56 -9.16 7.54
C ILE A 61 14.40 -9.20 9.06
N GLN A 62 13.59 -8.27 9.57
CA GLN A 62 13.29 -8.20 11.00
C GLN A 62 12.57 -9.47 11.48
N LYS A 63 12.93 -9.91 12.69
CA LYS A 63 12.35 -11.09 13.31
C LYS A 63 10.83 -10.98 13.45
N GLY A 64 10.11 -12.03 13.06
CA GLY A 64 8.65 -12.10 13.14
C GLY A 64 7.93 -11.45 11.96
N MET A 65 8.66 -10.91 10.98
CA MET A 65 8.08 -10.38 9.75
C MET A 65 7.71 -11.49 8.77
N MET A 66 6.63 -11.28 8.02
CA MET A 66 6.31 -12.08 6.85
C MET A 66 7.25 -11.68 5.71
N GLU A 67 8.11 -12.61 5.29
CA GLU A 67 9.12 -12.39 4.27
C GLU A 67 8.54 -12.47 2.86
N TYR A 68 7.70 -13.48 2.65
CA TYR A 68 6.98 -13.73 1.42
C TYR A 68 5.51 -13.98 1.75
N ARG A 69 4.60 -13.46 0.94
CA ARG A 69 3.17 -13.71 1.07
C ARG A 69 2.46 -13.72 -0.28
N TRP A 70 1.51 -14.63 -0.42
CA TRP A 70 0.46 -14.64 -1.44
C TRP A 70 -0.86 -14.69 -0.70
N GLU A 71 -1.70 -13.69 -0.90
CA GLU A 71 -2.82 -13.38 -0.04
C GLU A 71 -4.08 -13.09 -0.86
N VAL A 72 -5.21 -13.55 -0.32
CA VAL A 72 -6.54 -13.26 -0.82
C VAL A 72 -7.34 -12.69 0.35
N GLN A 73 -7.62 -11.39 0.29
CA GLN A 73 -8.52 -10.73 1.24
C GLN A 73 -9.95 -10.90 0.76
N ILE A 74 -10.85 -11.22 1.68
CA ILE A 74 -12.19 -11.69 1.37
C ILE A 74 -13.21 -10.94 2.22
N ASP A 75 -14.09 -10.24 1.51
CA ASP A 75 -15.26 -9.54 2.03
C ASP A 75 -16.48 -10.41 1.68
N VAL A 76 -17.03 -11.06 2.71
CA VAL A 76 -18.05 -12.10 2.50
C VAL A 76 -19.45 -11.53 2.37
N ASP A 77 -19.72 -10.37 2.98
CA ASP A 77 -21.04 -9.73 2.99
C ASP A 77 -21.17 -8.56 1.99
N ASN A 78 -20.07 -8.19 1.33
CA ASN A 78 -19.95 -7.11 0.37
C ASN A 78 -20.34 -5.74 0.96
N ASP A 79 -20.21 -5.59 2.29
CA ASP A 79 -20.37 -4.32 2.98
C ASP A 79 -19.00 -3.73 3.31
N ARG A 80 -18.66 -2.62 2.65
CA ARG A 80 -17.36 -1.96 2.83
C ARG A 80 -17.16 -1.38 4.23
N ASN A 81 -18.24 -1.28 5.03
CA ASN A 81 -18.21 -0.74 6.38
C ASN A 81 -18.03 -1.83 7.45
N THR A 82 -18.13 -3.11 7.07
CA THR A 82 -17.77 -4.25 7.92
C THR A 82 -16.31 -4.63 7.71
N GLY A 83 -15.77 -5.54 8.53
CA GLY A 83 -14.38 -5.98 8.38
C GLY A 83 -13.30 -4.92 8.67
N PHE A 84 -12.07 -5.21 8.23
CA PHE A 84 -10.88 -4.35 8.36
C PHE A 84 -10.41 -3.90 6.98
N GLY A 85 -9.74 -2.74 6.90
CA GLY A 85 -9.08 -2.31 5.66
C GLY A 85 -10.04 -2.08 4.47
N GLY A 86 -11.29 -1.73 4.74
CA GLY A 86 -12.29 -1.41 3.72
C GLY A 86 -13.25 -2.55 3.35
N GLY A 87 -13.63 -3.41 4.31
CA GLY A 87 -14.68 -4.42 4.09
C GLY A 87 -14.29 -5.87 4.36
N PHE A 88 -13.04 -6.20 4.69
CA PHE A 88 -12.57 -7.59 4.62
C PHE A 88 -12.66 -8.31 5.98
N GLU A 89 -13.40 -9.42 6.04
CA GLU A 89 -13.52 -10.26 7.24
C GLU A 89 -12.50 -11.40 7.30
N TYR A 90 -12.00 -11.85 6.15
CA TYR A 90 -11.13 -13.01 6.06
C TYR A 90 -9.90 -12.78 5.17
N LEU A 91 -8.85 -13.54 5.46
CA LEU A 91 -7.60 -13.58 4.68
C LEU A 91 -7.23 -15.05 4.45
N LEU A 92 -7.16 -15.48 3.19
CA LEU A 92 -6.55 -16.76 2.80
C LEU A 92 -5.12 -16.49 2.32
N SER A 93 -4.13 -17.13 2.93
CA SER A 93 -2.73 -16.84 2.65
C SER A 93 -1.87 -18.09 2.50
N ALA A 94 -0.83 -18.01 1.67
CA ALA A 94 0.41 -18.77 1.86
C ALA A 94 1.56 -17.79 2.13
N HIS A 95 2.32 -17.99 3.18
CA HIS A 95 3.36 -17.06 3.60
C HIS A 95 4.51 -17.77 4.30
N GLN A 96 5.64 -17.07 4.46
CA GLN A 96 6.69 -17.46 5.37
C GLN A 96 6.95 -16.35 6.39
N ILE A 97 7.12 -16.72 7.65
CA ILE A 97 7.51 -15.81 8.73
C ILE A 97 8.98 -16.07 9.08
N ALA A 98 9.80 -15.02 9.10
CA ALA A 98 11.17 -15.10 9.58
C ALA A 98 11.20 -15.35 11.10
N PHE A 99 11.16 -16.62 11.51
CA PHE A 99 11.04 -17.01 12.92
C PHE A 99 12.21 -16.50 13.77
N LEU A 100 11.91 -16.19 15.04
CA LEU A 100 12.82 -15.52 15.98
C LEU A 100 14.20 -16.20 16.14
N SER A 101 14.25 -17.53 15.99
CA SER A 101 15.46 -18.35 16.13
C SER A 101 16.32 -18.43 14.88
N GLU A 102 15.78 -18.11 13.70
CA GLU A 102 16.42 -18.42 12.40
C GLU A 102 16.63 -17.18 11.50
N SER A 103 16.05 -16.03 11.84
CA SER A 103 16.25 -14.78 11.10
C SER A 103 17.74 -14.44 10.95
N GLY A 104 18.17 -14.22 9.70
CA GLY A 104 19.55 -13.94 9.31
C GLY A 104 20.33 -15.18 8.84
N GLU A 105 19.80 -16.39 9.05
CA GLU A 105 20.37 -17.62 8.52
C GLU A 105 19.68 -17.97 7.20
N ASN A 106 20.18 -17.44 6.08
CA ASN A 106 19.60 -17.70 4.76
C ASN A 106 19.46 -19.22 4.50
N VAL A 107 18.24 -19.70 4.28
CA VAL A 107 17.94 -21.10 3.95
C VAL A 107 17.32 -21.18 2.57
N ILE A 108 17.92 -21.96 1.66
CA ILE A 108 17.32 -22.24 0.35
C ILE A 108 16.42 -23.46 0.49
N THR A 109 15.11 -23.28 0.29
CA THR A 109 14.10 -24.34 0.45
C THR A 109 13.17 -24.34 -0.76
N PRO A 110 12.70 -25.52 -1.22
CA PRO A 110 11.66 -25.59 -2.24
C PRO A 110 10.42 -24.78 -1.84
N VAL A 111 9.84 -24.03 -2.78
CA VAL A 111 8.65 -23.20 -2.49
C VAL A 111 7.50 -24.04 -1.94
N SER A 112 7.35 -25.28 -2.43
CA SER A 112 6.35 -26.25 -1.98
C SER A 112 6.45 -26.66 -0.51
N ASN A 113 7.58 -26.36 0.14
CA ASN A 113 7.88 -26.78 1.51
C ASN A 113 8.20 -25.61 2.44
N GLY A 114 8.44 -24.41 1.89
CA GLY A 114 8.92 -23.25 2.65
C GLY A 114 7.81 -22.31 3.14
N LEU A 115 6.57 -22.51 2.69
CA LEU A 115 5.43 -21.69 3.09
C LEU A 115 4.52 -22.42 4.06
N GLU A 116 3.83 -21.64 4.88
CA GLU A 116 2.67 -22.03 5.67
C GLU A 116 1.42 -21.45 5.01
N SER A 117 0.30 -22.19 5.06
CA SER A 117 -0.99 -21.66 4.61
C SER A 117 -1.95 -21.51 5.78
N ASN A 118 -2.68 -20.40 5.81
CA ASN A 118 -3.68 -20.13 6.85
C ASN A 118 -4.91 -19.42 6.27
N VAL A 119 -6.10 -19.76 6.79
CA VAL A 119 -7.27 -18.87 6.77
C VAL A 119 -7.27 -18.08 8.07
N TRP A 120 -7.24 -16.76 7.98
CA TRP A 120 -7.38 -15.87 9.12
C TRP A 120 -8.76 -15.23 9.10
N ARG A 121 -9.33 -15.07 10.28
CA ARG A 121 -10.42 -14.12 10.51
C ARG A 121 -9.81 -12.81 10.98
N ILE A 122 -10.17 -11.73 10.30
CA ILE A 122 -9.71 -10.39 10.61
C ILE A 122 -10.69 -9.76 11.60
N GLY A 123 -10.17 -9.39 12.76
CA GLY A 123 -10.89 -8.62 13.77
C GLY A 123 -10.35 -7.19 13.85
N PRO A 124 -10.99 -6.29 14.61
CA PRO A 124 -10.62 -4.87 14.65
C PRO A 124 -9.16 -4.58 15.01
N ARG A 125 -8.46 -5.51 15.67
CA ARG A 125 -7.07 -5.38 16.12
C ARG A 125 -6.28 -6.69 16.10
N SER A 126 -6.78 -7.73 15.43
CA SER A 126 -6.17 -9.06 15.53
C SER A 126 -6.51 -9.94 14.35
N TYR A 127 -5.57 -10.80 14.00
CA TYR A 127 -5.77 -11.92 13.09
C TYR A 127 -5.84 -13.20 13.91
N VAL A 128 -6.89 -13.97 13.71
CA VAL A 128 -7.06 -15.26 14.40
C VAL A 128 -7.16 -16.35 13.33
N THR A 129 -6.29 -17.35 13.40
CA THR A 129 -6.39 -18.51 12.51
C THR A 129 -7.75 -19.17 12.69
N PHE A 130 -8.49 -19.36 11.59
CA PHE A 130 -9.93 -19.62 11.63
C PHE A 130 -10.37 -20.85 10.82
N GLY A 131 -9.48 -21.50 10.06
CA GLY A 131 -9.88 -22.66 9.28
C GLY A 131 -8.74 -23.46 8.69
N GLU A 132 -9.09 -24.59 8.10
CA GLU A 132 -8.17 -25.39 7.30
C GLU A 132 -7.83 -24.65 6.00
N SER A 133 -6.56 -24.71 5.64
CA SER A 133 -6.08 -24.29 4.32
C SER A 133 -4.93 -25.18 3.88
N SER A 134 -4.69 -25.18 2.58
CA SER A 134 -3.49 -25.77 1.98
C SER A 134 -3.04 -24.90 0.82
N TYR A 135 -1.79 -25.08 0.40
CA TYR A 135 -1.29 -24.51 -0.84
C TYR A 135 -0.60 -25.57 -1.69
N ILE A 136 -0.47 -25.29 -2.99
CA ILE A 136 0.28 -26.10 -3.94
C ILE A 136 1.10 -25.13 -4.80
N ALA A 137 2.42 -25.24 -4.77
CA ALA A 137 3.31 -24.48 -5.64
C ALA A 137 3.84 -25.35 -6.78
N SER A 138 3.89 -24.80 -7.99
CA SER A 138 4.43 -25.45 -9.18
C SER A 138 5.28 -24.46 -9.97
N ALA A 139 6.60 -24.59 -9.85
CA ALA A 139 7.56 -23.79 -10.64
C ALA A 139 7.44 -24.09 -12.14
N GLU A 140 7.19 -25.34 -12.53
CA GLU A 140 7.02 -25.70 -13.95
C GLU A 140 5.80 -25.00 -14.60
N ALA A 141 4.74 -24.79 -13.81
CA ALA A 141 3.53 -24.11 -14.28
C ALA A 141 3.49 -22.63 -13.90
N ASP A 142 4.52 -22.11 -13.23
CA ASP A 142 4.55 -20.77 -12.64
C ASP A 142 3.30 -20.44 -11.80
N THR A 143 2.87 -21.38 -10.94
CA THR A 143 1.65 -21.20 -10.15
C THR A 143 1.81 -21.42 -8.66
N ILE A 144 1.04 -20.65 -7.88
CA ILE A 144 0.71 -20.96 -6.50
C ILE A 144 -0.80 -21.06 -6.37
N THR A 145 -1.29 -22.22 -5.96
CA THR A 145 -2.70 -22.47 -5.67
C THR A 145 -2.94 -22.40 -4.18
N LEU A 146 -3.85 -21.52 -3.73
CA LEU A 146 -4.37 -21.48 -2.37
C LEU A 146 -5.74 -22.14 -2.30
N ILE A 147 -5.99 -22.89 -1.24
CA ILE A 147 -7.27 -23.56 -0.99
C ILE A 147 -7.63 -23.34 0.47
N GLY A 148 -8.84 -22.85 0.75
CA GLY A 148 -9.32 -22.66 2.12
C GLY A 148 -10.83 -22.70 2.22
N THR A 149 -11.34 -23.01 3.42
CA THR A 149 -12.78 -22.91 3.73
C THR A 149 -13.06 -21.57 4.38
N ILE A 150 -13.91 -20.76 3.75
CA ILE A 150 -14.20 -19.37 4.14
C ILE A 150 -15.69 -19.25 4.51
N PRO A 151 -16.04 -19.17 5.80
CA PRO A 151 -17.44 -19.15 6.19
C PRO A 151 -18.21 -17.96 5.63
N GLY A 152 -19.39 -18.23 5.07
CA GLY A 152 -20.26 -17.22 4.48
C GLY A 152 -19.84 -16.74 3.08
N ILE A 153 -18.73 -17.21 2.51
CA ILE A 153 -18.32 -16.80 1.16
C ILE A 153 -19.36 -17.24 0.12
N THR A 154 -19.65 -16.36 -0.83
CA THR A 154 -20.53 -16.61 -1.97
C THR A 154 -19.86 -16.18 -3.26
N ALA A 155 -20.51 -16.43 -4.40
CA ALA A 155 -20.02 -15.94 -5.69
C ALA A 155 -20.07 -14.40 -5.81
N ASP A 156 -20.83 -13.72 -4.96
CA ASP A 156 -20.96 -12.26 -4.93
C ASP A 156 -19.96 -11.60 -3.95
N SER A 157 -19.20 -12.40 -3.20
CA SER A 157 -18.17 -11.90 -2.27
C SER A 157 -17.02 -11.24 -3.03
N ARG A 158 -16.44 -10.18 -2.44
CA ARG A 158 -15.33 -9.44 -3.05
C ARG A 158 -13.99 -10.02 -2.62
N LEU A 159 -13.07 -10.13 -3.58
CA LEU A 159 -11.73 -10.68 -3.40
C LEU A 159 -10.68 -9.64 -3.82
N VAL A 160 -9.62 -9.50 -3.03
CA VAL A 160 -8.42 -8.73 -3.37
C VAL A 160 -7.20 -9.64 -3.28
N PHE A 161 -6.33 -9.58 -4.27
CA PHE A 161 -5.17 -10.45 -4.40
C PHE A 161 -3.89 -9.63 -4.19
N VAL A 162 -3.03 -10.12 -3.30
CA VAL A 162 -1.78 -9.44 -2.95
C VAL A 162 -0.64 -10.46 -2.98
N THR A 163 0.47 -10.09 -3.57
CA THR A 163 1.74 -10.82 -3.48
C THR A 163 2.81 -9.87 -2.95
N THR A 164 3.69 -10.35 -2.08
CA THR A 164 4.73 -9.49 -1.51
C THR A 164 6.01 -10.25 -1.25
N ASP A 165 7.11 -9.59 -1.57
CA ASP A 165 8.46 -9.87 -1.09
C ASP A 165 8.90 -8.65 -0.28
N VAL A 166 9.02 -8.80 1.05
CA VAL A 166 9.32 -7.67 1.94
C VAL A 166 10.62 -6.93 1.61
N MET A 167 11.54 -7.57 0.88
CA MET A 167 12.81 -6.97 0.46
C MET A 167 12.77 -6.36 -0.95
N ARG A 168 11.70 -6.62 -1.71
CA ARG A 168 11.62 -6.29 -3.15
C ARG A 168 10.36 -5.56 -3.57
N GLY A 169 9.33 -5.48 -2.74
CA GLY A 169 8.08 -4.78 -3.05
C GLY A 169 6.84 -5.65 -2.91
N GLU A 170 5.72 -5.08 -3.31
CA GLU A 170 4.37 -5.67 -3.26
C GLU A 170 3.70 -5.45 -4.61
N ASP A 171 3.07 -6.50 -5.13
CA ASP A 171 2.21 -6.46 -6.31
C ASP A 171 0.77 -6.74 -5.84
N GLN A 172 -0.18 -5.91 -6.28
CA GLN A 172 -1.58 -5.96 -5.87
C GLN A 172 -2.49 -5.90 -7.08
N LEU A 173 -3.22 -6.99 -7.32
CA LEU A 173 -4.24 -7.03 -8.36
C LEU A 173 -5.61 -6.68 -7.74
N GLU A 174 -5.99 -5.41 -7.80
CA GLU A 174 -7.31 -4.94 -7.35
C GLU A 174 -8.18 -4.34 -8.48
N CYS A 175 -9.49 -4.51 -8.37
CA CYS A 175 -10.48 -3.66 -9.02
C CYS A 175 -10.88 -2.52 -8.06
N HIS A 176 -10.11 -1.41 -8.10
CA HIS A 176 -10.45 -0.10 -7.51
C HIS A 176 -10.26 0.17 -6.00
N PHE A 177 -9.18 -0.27 -5.36
CA PHE A 177 -8.60 0.48 -4.23
C PHE A 177 -7.10 0.14 -4.10
N PRO A 178 -6.18 1.10 -4.21
CA PRO A 178 -4.82 0.84 -3.73
C PRO A 178 -4.88 0.76 -2.21
N MET A 179 -4.43 -0.35 -1.64
CA MET A 179 -4.12 -0.33 -0.21
C MET A 179 -2.98 0.67 -0.02
N ASN A 180 -3.06 1.46 1.05
CA ASN A 180 -2.11 2.52 1.36
C ASN A 180 -0.67 1.92 1.37
N PRO A 181 0.23 2.23 0.42
CA PRO A 181 1.56 1.62 0.31
C PRO A 181 2.53 2.03 1.45
N LEU A 182 2.00 2.47 2.59
CA LEU A 182 2.73 3.00 3.75
C LEU A 182 3.57 1.97 4.51
N LEU A 183 3.73 0.73 4.04
CA LEU A 183 4.37 -0.28 4.86
C LEU A 183 5.90 -0.30 4.76
N PHE A 184 6.53 0.05 3.64
CA PHE A 184 8.00 0.17 3.60
C PHE A 184 8.44 1.15 2.50
N PRO A 185 9.30 2.14 2.80
CA PRO A 185 10.00 2.85 1.76
C PRO A 185 10.87 1.86 0.99
N ALA A 186 10.63 1.65 -0.30
CA ALA A 186 11.49 0.80 -1.09
C ALA A 186 12.89 1.44 -1.19
N PRO A 187 13.97 0.65 -1.28
CA PRO A 187 15.25 1.21 -1.66
C PRO A 187 15.16 1.74 -3.09
N CYS A 188 15.67 2.94 -3.34
CA CYS A 188 15.72 3.47 -4.71
C CYS A 188 16.43 2.50 -5.66
N GLY A 189 15.95 2.46 -6.89
CA GLY A 189 16.52 1.66 -7.96
C GLY A 189 17.98 2.01 -8.25
N LYS A 190 18.65 1.13 -8.99
CA LYS A 190 20.02 1.40 -9.43
C LYS A 190 20.02 2.58 -10.39
N GLY A 191 20.67 3.67 -9.99
CA GLY A 191 20.70 4.91 -10.77
C GLY A 191 19.74 5.98 -10.26
N GLU A 192 19.05 5.71 -9.16
CA GLU A 192 18.19 6.67 -8.47
C GLU A 192 18.80 7.06 -7.12
N ALA A 193 18.32 8.17 -6.58
CA ALA A 193 18.64 8.61 -5.23
C ALA A 193 17.39 9.10 -4.51
N PHE A 194 17.40 8.95 -3.18
CA PHE A 194 16.36 9.54 -2.34
C PHE A 194 16.28 11.03 -2.53
N ILE A 195 15.07 11.54 -2.38
CA ILE A 195 14.79 12.96 -2.44
C ILE A 195 15.23 13.60 -1.13
N LYS A 196 15.87 14.77 -1.24
CA LYS A 196 16.40 15.56 -0.14
C LYS A 196 15.85 16.98 -0.19
N PRO A 197 15.86 17.72 0.93
CA PRO A 197 15.55 19.14 0.91
C PRO A 197 16.45 19.93 -0.07
N LEU A 198 15.93 21.07 -0.54
CA LEU A 198 16.58 21.97 -1.51
C LEU A 198 16.71 21.40 -2.94
N GLN A 199 15.89 20.39 -3.26
CA GLN A 199 15.80 19.80 -4.60
C GLN A 199 14.49 20.17 -5.30
N THR A 200 14.55 20.13 -6.63
CA THR A 200 13.39 20.21 -7.53
C THR A 200 13.39 18.97 -8.42
N ILE A 201 12.25 18.31 -8.49
CA ILE A 201 12.03 17.07 -9.25
C ILE A 201 10.87 17.32 -10.20
N ALA A 202 10.98 16.75 -11.40
CA ALA A 202 9.90 16.69 -12.36
C ALA A 202 9.49 15.23 -12.53
N ASP A 203 8.19 15.01 -12.63
CA ASP A 203 7.60 13.73 -13.01
C ASP A 203 6.93 13.90 -14.37
N ALA A 204 6.82 12.82 -15.15
CA ALA A 204 6.11 12.83 -16.42
C ALA A 204 4.60 13.04 -16.26
N GLY A 205 4.06 12.82 -15.05
CA GLY A 205 2.63 12.86 -14.75
C GLY A 205 1.89 11.64 -15.29
N SER A 206 0.76 11.33 -14.67
CA SER A 206 -0.11 10.20 -15.03
C SER A 206 -1.43 10.67 -15.63
N ASP A 207 -1.74 10.20 -16.84
CA ASP A 207 -3.04 10.46 -17.46
C ASP A 207 -4.21 9.74 -16.78
N GLU A 208 -3.93 8.76 -15.91
CA GLU A 208 -4.92 7.90 -15.27
C GLU A 208 -5.41 8.43 -13.91
N LEU A 209 -4.58 9.21 -13.21
CA LEU A 209 -4.91 9.77 -11.90
C LEU A 209 -5.77 11.03 -12.01
N PRO A 210 -6.50 11.44 -10.95
CA PRO A 210 -7.08 12.77 -10.87
C PRO A 210 -6.00 13.85 -10.93
N ALA A 211 -6.28 14.94 -11.63
CA ALA A 211 -5.29 15.99 -11.82
C ALA A 211 -4.83 16.69 -10.52
N HIS A 212 -5.66 16.67 -9.46
CA HIS A 212 -5.31 17.20 -8.12
C HIS A 212 -4.54 16.22 -7.23
N VAL A 213 -4.34 14.99 -7.71
CA VAL A 213 -3.48 13.96 -7.09
C VAL A 213 -2.20 13.80 -7.90
N ASP A 214 -2.30 13.96 -9.22
CA ASP A 214 -1.21 13.78 -10.20
C ASP A 214 -0.04 14.77 -9.99
N ILE A 215 1.06 14.33 -9.38
CA ILE A 215 2.26 15.10 -9.04
C ILE A 215 3.18 15.15 -10.27
N ILE A 216 3.20 16.28 -10.97
CA ILE A 216 4.11 16.51 -12.10
C ILE A 216 5.46 17.10 -11.68
N GLY A 217 5.60 17.47 -10.40
CA GLY A 217 6.85 17.93 -9.85
C GLY A 217 6.81 18.29 -8.37
N ILE A 218 7.97 18.33 -7.76
CA ILE A 218 8.16 18.68 -6.36
C ILE A 218 9.26 19.72 -6.27
N SER A 219 9.08 20.75 -5.44
CA SER A 219 10.15 21.67 -5.07
C SER A 219 10.20 21.85 -3.57
N THR A 220 11.40 21.83 -3.00
CA THR A 220 11.58 21.96 -1.56
C THR A 220 12.48 23.14 -1.21
N ALA A 221 12.18 23.80 -0.11
CA ALA A 221 13.00 24.86 0.47
C ALA A 221 13.19 24.59 1.97
N LEU A 222 14.39 24.86 2.48
CA LEU A 222 14.74 24.67 3.88
C LEU A 222 15.35 25.95 4.46
N ALA A 223 14.74 26.47 5.52
CA ALA A 223 15.19 27.66 6.22
C ALA A 223 15.31 27.36 7.73
N GLY A 224 16.51 26.95 8.16
CA GLY A 224 16.68 26.41 9.52
C GLY A 224 16.02 25.05 9.61
N GLU A 225 15.06 24.90 10.53
CA GLU A 225 14.25 23.69 10.68
C GLU A 225 12.88 23.80 10.00
N THR A 226 12.57 24.94 9.37
CA THR A 226 11.33 25.13 8.63
C THR A 226 11.47 24.58 7.21
N LEU A 227 10.74 23.49 6.93
CA LEU A 227 10.63 22.88 5.61
C LEU A 227 9.40 23.46 4.88
N ALA A 228 9.60 23.87 3.64
CA ALA A 228 8.51 24.16 2.70
C ALA A 228 8.58 23.17 1.53
N VAL A 229 7.47 22.53 1.23
CA VAL A 229 7.30 21.58 0.13
C VAL A 229 6.20 22.08 -0.78
N ILE A 230 6.50 22.23 -2.06
CA ILE A 230 5.58 22.62 -3.11
C ILE A 230 5.31 21.39 -3.96
N PHE A 231 4.09 20.87 -3.88
CA PHE A 231 3.56 19.90 -4.84
C PHE A 231 3.11 20.67 -6.06
N GLN A 232 3.77 20.44 -7.21
CA GLN A 232 3.27 20.85 -8.51
C GLN A 232 2.40 19.72 -9.03
N LEU A 233 1.09 19.96 -9.11
CA LEU A 233 0.11 18.99 -9.56
C LEU A 233 -0.26 19.29 -11.02
N ARG A 234 -0.88 18.34 -11.71
CA ARG A 234 -1.31 18.54 -13.10
C ARG A 234 -2.39 19.62 -13.23
N ASP A 235 -3.32 19.68 -12.27
CA ASP A 235 -4.30 20.77 -12.13
C ASP A 235 -4.74 20.85 -10.67
N VAL A 236 -4.83 22.06 -10.13
CA VAL A 236 -5.39 22.27 -8.78
C VAL A 236 -6.71 23.04 -8.90
N PRO A 237 -7.87 22.40 -8.68
CA PRO A 237 -9.14 23.10 -8.85
C PRO A 237 -9.35 24.14 -7.75
N GLU A 238 -10.09 25.21 -8.05
CA GLU A 238 -10.46 26.23 -7.06
C GLU A 238 -11.26 25.64 -5.88
N THR A 239 -11.98 24.55 -6.12
CA THR A 239 -12.79 23.84 -5.11
C THR A 239 -12.79 22.35 -5.33
N LEU A 240 -12.86 21.57 -4.25
CA LEU A 240 -13.13 20.13 -4.27
C LEU A 240 -14.50 19.82 -3.65
N VAL A 241 -15.00 18.61 -3.90
CA VAL A 241 -16.18 18.06 -3.22
C VAL A 241 -15.70 17.25 -2.01
N PHE A 242 -16.09 17.67 -0.82
CA PHE A 242 -15.77 17.01 0.45
C PHE A 242 -16.98 16.24 0.98
N ASN A 243 -16.74 15.26 1.85
CA ASN A 243 -17.73 14.32 2.37
C ASN A 243 -18.50 13.62 1.24
N ARG A 244 -17.78 13.08 0.24
CA ARG A 244 -18.40 12.28 -0.83
C ARG A 244 -19.03 11.03 -0.21
N ALA A 245 -20.20 10.62 -0.72
CA ALA A 245 -20.98 9.53 -0.14
C ALA A 245 -20.20 8.20 -0.04
N ASP A 246 -19.26 7.97 -0.95
CA ASP A 246 -18.45 6.75 -1.00
C ASP A 246 -17.15 6.85 -0.18
N ALA A 247 -16.78 8.04 0.30
CA ALA A 247 -15.62 8.24 1.15
C ALA A 247 -15.99 7.80 2.58
N GLY A 248 -15.71 6.54 2.91
CA GLY A 248 -16.13 5.91 4.16
C GLY A 248 -15.90 6.73 5.42
N GLU A 249 -16.71 6.49 6.45
CA GLU A 249 -16.65 7.24 7.71
C GLU A 249 -15.27 7.16 8.37
N SER A 250 -14.78 8.29 8.89
CA SER A 250 -13.46 8.43 9.54
C SER A 250 -12.26 8.10 8.65
N ALA A 251 -12.45 7.94 7.33
CA ALA A 251 -11.36 7.79 6.38
C ALA A 251 -10.78 9.16 5.99
N TYR A 252 -9.50 9.17 5.63
CA TYR A 252 -8.94 10.29 4.87
C TYR A 252 -9.62 10.30 3.51
N GLU A 253 -10.22 11.43 3.14
CA GLU A 253 -10.79 11.61 1.81
C GLU A 253 -9.76 12.20 0.85
N TYR A 254 -9.00 13.19 1.34
CA TYR A 254 -7.91 13.83 0.64
C TYR A 254 -6.71 13.94 1.58
N ARG A 255 -5.50 13.70 1.05
CA ARG A 255 -4.26 13.85 1.81
C ARG A 255 -3.11 14.23 0.88
N TRP A 256 -2.38 15.27 1.24
CA TRP A 256 -1.04 15.56 0.70
C TRP A 256 -0.06 15.48 1.85
N GLU A 257 1.04 14.78 1.64
CA GLU A 257 1.90 14.34 2.72
C GLU A 257 3.37 14.31 2.33
N VAL A 258 4.21 14.66 3.30
CA VAL A 258 5.65 14.48 3.28
C VAL A 258 6.04 13.62 4.48
N SER A 259 6.52 12.40 4.24
CA SER A 259 7.19 11.60 5.27
C SER A 259 8.67 11.95 5.30
N ILE A 260 9.23 12.12 6.49
CA ILE A 260 10.55 12.73 6.68
C ILE A 260 11.39 11.85 7.62
N ASP A 261 12.56 11.50 7.13
CA ASP A 261 13.63 10.83 7.87
C ASP A 261 14.73 11.87 8.16
N VAL A 262 14.89 12.26 9.42
CA VAL A 262 15.85 13.30 9.79
C VAL A 262 17.24 12.74 10.04
N ASP A 263 17.40 11.43 10.25
CA ASP A 263 18.69 10.80 10.44
C ASP A 263 19.04 9.75 9.38
N PRO A 264 20.24 9.82 8.78
CA PRO A 264 20.61 8.89 7.70
C PRO A 264 20.80 7.43 8.16
N GLY A 265 20.56 7.12 9.43
CA GLY A 265 20.64 5.77 9.97
C GLY A 265 19.25 5.17 10.09
N GLN A 266 18.97 4.07 9.39
CA GLN A 266 17.74 3.27 9.54
C GLN A 266 17.45 2.75 10.98
N GLU A 267 18.25 3.14 11.98
CA GLU A 267 18.11 2.70 13.36
C GLU A 267 17.03 3.47 14.15
N SER A 268 16.56 4.61 13.66
CA SER A 268 15.51 5.41 14.31
C SER A 268 14.20 5.42 13.49
N GLY A 269 13.05 5.43 14.18
CA GLY A 269 11.72 5.43 13.54
C GLY A 269 11.18 4.05 13.10
N GLN A 270 9.85 3.91 13.03
CA GLN A 270 9.25 2.76 12.34
C GLN A 270 9.41 3.00 10.85
N PHE A 271 10.10 2.09 10.15
CA PHE A 271 10.43 2.22 8.71
C PHE A 271 11.42 3.35 8.37
N GLY A 272 12.19 3.84 9.36
CA GLY A 272 13.15 4.93 9.15
C GLY A 272 12.53 6.32 9.07
N LEU A 273 11.27 6.50 9.48
CA LEU A 273 10.59 7.79 9.39
C LEU A 273 10.40 8.42 10.79
N ASP A 274 10.82 9.67 10.93
CA ASP A 274 10.78 10.43 12.17
C ASP A 274 9.57 11.36 12.27
N TYR A 275 9.21 11.97 11.14
CA TYR A 275 8.15 12.97 11.07
C TYR A 275 7.24 12.77 9.86
N GLU A 276 6.04 13.30 9.97
CA GLU A 276 5.08 13.43 8.89
C GLU A 276 4.57 14.87 8.88
N MET A 277 4.62 15.53 7.73
CA MET A 277 3.97 16.82 7.51
C MET A 277 2.87 16.63 6.47
N SER A 278 1.62 16.89 6.85
CA SER A 278 0.48 16.57 5.99
C SER A 278 -0.59 17.65 6.02
N ALA A 279 -1.39 17.71 4.96
CA ALA A 279 -2.68 18.40 4.91
C ALA A 279 -3.75 17.39 4.54
N THR A 280 -4.73 17.18 5.42
CA THR A 280 -5.71 16.11 5.29
C THR A 280 -7.14 16.60 5.46
N HIS A 281 -8.06 15.94 4.77
CA HIS A 281 -9.48 16.00 5.10
C HIS A 281 -9.94 14.62 5.54
N THR A 282 -10.51 14.51 6.73
CA THR A 282 -11.11 13.28 7.25
C THR A 282 -12.62 13.43 7.29
N VAL A 283 -13.35 12.46 6.73
CA VAL A 283 -14.81 12.47 6.77
C VAL A 283 -15.27 12.22 8.21
N SER A 284 -15.81 13.24 8.86
CA SER A 284 -16.41 13.06 10.18
C SER A 284 -17.67 12.20 10.05
N PRO A 285 -17.93 11.25 10.97
CA PRO A 285 -19.17 10.47 10.96
C PRO A 285 -20.44 11.32 10.95
N GLU A 286 -20.42 12.51 11.56
CA GLU A 286 -21.57 13.43 11.56
C GLU A 286 -21.85 14.08 10.19
N ASN A 287 -20.86 14.04 9.30
CA ASN A 287 -20.91 14.65 7.98
C ASN A 287 -20.92 13.62 6.84
N ALA A 288 -20.90 12.32 7.14
CA ALA A 288 -21.12 11.28 6.14
C ALA A 288 -22.44 11.57 5.39
N ASP A 289 -22.43 11.50 4.06
CA ASP A 289 -23.53 11.88 3.16
C ASP A 289 -23.87 13.37 3.03
N SER A 290 -23.08 14.27 3.64
CA SER A 290 -23.28 15.73 3.53
C SER A 290 -22.28 16.37 2.57
N SER A 291 -22.28 15.91 1.31
CA SER A 291 -21.32 16.38 0.31
C SER A 291 -21.37 17.90 0.15
N THR A 292 -20.20 18.53 0.16
CA THR A 292 -20.07 19.99 0.10
C THR A 292 -18.93 20.39 -0.82
N THR A 293 -19.18 21.34 -1.72
CA THR A 293 -18.14 21.93 -2.57
C THR A 293 -17.55 23.15 -1.86
N ALA A 294 -16.23 23.15 -1.67
CA ALA A 294 -15.55 24.22 -0.96
C ALA A 294 -14.10 24.39 -1.44
N PRO A 295 -13.46 25.55 -1.20
CA PRO A 295 -12.02 25.71 -1.41
C PRO A 295 -11.21 24.72 -0.57
N ILE A 296 -10.14 24.18 -1.14
CA ILE A 296 -9.31 23.13 -0.51
C ILE A 296 -8.83 23.57 0.88
N GLU A 297 -8.21 24.74 0.95
CA GLU A 297 -7.67 25.37 2.18
C GLU A 297 -8.71 25.58 3.30
N SER A 298 -10.01 25.55 2.99
CA SER A 298 -11.07 25.75 3.99
C SER A 298 -11.57 24.46 4.65
N LYS A 299 -11.18 23.30 4.12
CA LYS A 299 -11.67 21.98 4.55
C LYS A 299 -10.58 21.01 4.94
N VAL A 300 -9.33 21.30 4.59
CA VAL A 300 -8.17 20.50 4.96
C VAL A 300 -7.50 21.06 6.21
N GLU A 301 -6.99 20.19 7.06
CA GLU A 301 -6.22 20.53 8.24
C GLU A 301 -4.75 20.18 7.99
N ALA A 302 -3.85 21.16 8.15
CA ALA A 302 -2.43 20.96 8.01
C ALA A 302 -1.74 20.81 9.37
N TYR A 303 -0.88 19.80 9.51
CA TYR A 303 -0.13 19.55 10.74
C TYR A 303 1.20 18.84 10.51
N THR A 304 2.09 18.97 11.49
CA THR A 304 3.26 18.11 11.63
C THR A 304 3.00 17.11 12.75
N SER A 305 3.36 15.85 12.53
CA SER A 305 3.39 14.81 13.55
C SER A 305 4.78 14.21 13.66
N ARG A 306 5.12 13.77 14.87
CA ARG A 306 6.39 13.11 15.17
C ARG A 306 6.14 11.68 15.60
N ARG A 307 6.97 10.78 15.11
CA ARG A 307 6.98 9.38 15.51
C ARG A 307 7.33 9.23 17.00
N ILE A 308 6.52 8.44 17.69
CA ILE A 308 6.73 7.95 19.04
C ILE A 308 6.61 6.41 19.03
N GLU A 309 6.93 5.76 20.15
CA GLU A 309 6.93 4.29 20.27
C GLU A 309 5.60 3.65 19.80
N ASP A 310 4.47 4.26 20.17
CA ASP A 310 3.12 3.73 19.88
C ASP A 310 2.39 4.45 18.73
N GLY A 311 3.11 5.13 17.81
CA GLY A 311 2.50 5.76 16.64
C GLY A 311 3.01 7.18 16.37
N PHE A 312 2.10 8.09 16.02
CA PHE A 312 2.44 9.49 15.75
C PHE A 312 1.80 10.40 16.78
N ARG A 313 2.60 11.34 17.30
CA ARG A 313 2.12 12.43 18.14
C ARG A 313 2.12 13.70 17.31
N ARG A 314 0.93 14.26 17.08
CA ARG A 314 0.79 15.60 16.51
C ARG A 314 1.58 16.62 17.34
N MET A 315 2.43 17.40 16.70
CA MET A 315 3.32 18.35 17.36
C MET A 315 2.82 19.79 17.21
N GLU A 316 2.73 20.26 15.96
CA GLU A 316 2.48 21.67 15.63
C GLU A 316 1.55 21.79 14.42
N GLU A 317 0.96 22.97 14.23
CA GLU A 317 0.19 23.32 13.04
C GLU A 317 1.14 23.62 11.89
N ALA A 318 1.06 22.83 10.83
CA ALA A 318 1.66 23.17 9.56
C ALA A 318 0.74 24.18 8.85
N ALA A 319 1.28 24.94 7.92
CA ALA A 319 0.51 25.80 7.04
C ALA A 319 0.33 25.12 5.69
N ILE A 320 -0.82 25.34 5.08
CA ILE A 320 -1.10 25.01 3.68
C ILE A 320 -1.36 26.29 2.88
N VAL A 321 -0.81 26.35 1.67
CA VAL A 321 -1.12 27.40 0.69
C VAL A 321 -1.53 26.72 -0.62
N VAL A 322 -2.75 27.00 -1.08
CA VAL A 322 -3.29 26.44 -2.33
C VAL A 322 -3.29 27.52 -3.40
N SER A 323 -2.71 27.23 -4.56
CA SER A 323 -2.69 28.15 -5.69
C SER A 323 -3.20 27.47 -6.96
N PRO A 324 -4.52 27.50 -7.22
CA PRO A 324 -5.13 26.93 -8.42
C PRO A 324 -4.50 27.44 -9.72
N ARG A 325 -4.13 28.73 -9.79
CA ARG A 325 -3.53 29.31 -11.01
C ARG A 325 -2.10 28.86 -11.29
N ALA A 326 -1.42 28.36 -10.28
CA ALA A 326 -0.07 27.84 -10.41
C ALA A 326 -0.07 26.30 -10.39
N ASP A 327 -1.24 25.67 -10.21
CA ASP A 327 -1.40 24.24 -10.00
C ASP A 327 -0.52 23.70 -8.86
N THR A 328 -0.44 24.46 -7.76
CA THR A 328 0.40 24.08 -6.62
C THR A 328 -0.35 23.97 -5.30
N ILE A 329 0.05 23.00 -4.49
CA ILE A 329 -0.22 22.94 -3.06
C ILE A 329 1.11 23.02 -2.31
N THR A 330 1.24 23.96 -1.39
CA THR A 330 2.45 24.15 -0.58
C THR A 330 2.17 23.80 0.87
N LEU A 331 2.97 22.90 1.45
CA LEU A 331 3.01 22.60 2.88
C LEU A 331 4.23 23.26 3.52
N ILE A 332 4.04 23.88 4.68
CA ILE A 332 5.12 24.56 5.42
C ILE A 332 5.03 24.16 6.90
N GLY A 333 6.11 23.66 7.47
CA GLY A 333 6.13 23.24 8.87
C GLY A 333 7.53 23.15 9.44
N ASP A 334 7.63 23.25 10.77
CA ASP A 334 8.88 23.09 11.50
C ASP A 334 9.15 21.60 11.78
N ILE A 335 10.33 21.13 11.37
CA ILE A 335 10.76 19.74 11.47
C ILE A 335 12.06 19.68 12.29
N PRO A 336 11.98 19.46 13.62
CA PRO A 336 13.17 19.48 14.46
C PRO A 336 14.21 18.44 14.05
N GLY A 337 15.45 18.89 13.84
CA GLY A 337 16.57 18.06 13.40
C GLY A 337 16.69 17.85 11.89
N ILE A 338 15.78 18.39 11.07
CA ILE A 338 15.89 18.26 9.62
C ILE A 338 17.16 18.94 9.10
N THR A 339 17.81 18.30 8.12
CA THR A 339 19.01 18.82 7.46
C THR A 339 18.87 18.67 5.94
N PRO A 340 19.72 19.32 5.14
CA PRO A 340 19.76 19.08 3.69
C PRO A 340 20.05 17.63 3.29
N ASP A 341 20.50 16.77 4.21
CA ASP A 341 20.76 15.34 3.95
C ASP A 341 19.61 14.42 4.35
N SER A 342 18.58 14.95 5.01
CA SER A 342 17.37 14.21 5.39
C SER A 342 16.65 13.66 4.15
N ARG A 343 15.99 12.51 4.30
CA ARG A 343 15.21 11.88 3.21
C ARG A 343 13.76 12.34 3.29
N LEU A 344 13.17 12.61 2.12
CA LEU A 344 11.78 13.00 1.95
C LEU A 344 11.06 11.99 1.05
N ILE A 345 9.81 11.70 1.41
CA ILE A 345 8.88 10.86 0.64
C ILE A 345 7.58 11.64 0.50
N PHE A 346 7.00 11.67 -0.69
CA PHE A 346 5.84 12.49 -1.01
C PHE A 346 4.68 11.60 -1.40
N ASN A 347 3.49 11.93 -0.90
CA ASN A 347 2.27 11.21 -1.23
C ASN A 347 1.13 12.21 -1.47
N ALA A 348 0.35 11.98 -2.53
CA ALA A 348 -0.92 12.64 -2.78
C ALA A 348 -2.00 11.57 -2.90
N TYR A 349 -3.14 11.78 -2.26
CA TYR A 349 -4.14 10.74 -2.07
C TYR A 349 -5.55 11.30 -2.20
N ASP A 350 -6.38 10.60 -2.98
CA ASP A 350 -7.83 10.74 -3.07
C ASP A 350 -8.45 9.36 -2.84
N SER A 351 -9.24 9.22 -1.77
CA SER A 351 -9.78 7.92 -1.38
C SER A 351 -10.64 7.24 -2.43
N LEU A 352 -11.21 7.97 -3.38
CA LEU A 352 -12.08 7.38 -4.41
C LEU A 352 -11.40 7.26 -5.76
N SER A 353 -10.21 7.83 -5.93
CA SER A 353 -9.65 8.02 -7.25
C SER A 353 -8.15 7.77 -7.34
N GLY A 354 -7.53 7.28 -6.26
CA GLY A 354 -6.18 6.74 -6.27
C GLY A 354 -5.20 7.59 -5.49
N ASN A 355 -3.93 7.18 -5.57
CA ASN A 355 -2.84 7.83 -4.88
C ASN A 355 -1.61 7.88 -5.78
N GLU A 356 -0.74 8.84 -5.49
CA GLU A 356 0.56 8.96 -6.12
C GLU A 356 1.64 9.06 -5.06
N HIS A 357 2.75 8.39 -5.32
CA HIS A 357 3.87 8.28 -4.41
C HIS A 357 5.16 8.59 -5.13
N VAL A 358 5.96 9.50 -4.57
CA VAL A 358 7.25 9.88 -5.12
C VAL A 358 8.30 9.80 -4.00
N GLU A 359 9.29 8.93 -4.15
CA GLU A 359 10.33 8.72 -3.12
C GLU A 359 11.77 8.79 -3.64
N CYS A 360 11.95 8.62 -4.94
CA CYS A 360 13.24 8.53 -5.61
C CYS A 360 13.25 9.42 -6.84
N GLN A 361 14.44 9.90 -7.21
CA GLN A 361 14.66 10.62 -8.45
C GLN A 361 15.78 9.94 -9.25
N GLU A 362 15.65 9.92 -10.57
CA GLU A 362 16.73 9.48 -11.44
C GLU A 362 17.94 10.40 -11.29
N LEU A 363 19.13 9.81 -11.14
CA LEU A 363 20.37 10.55 -11.16
C LEU A 363 20.72 10.93 -12.61
N PRO A 364 21.30 12.13 -12.82
CA PRO A 364 21.85 12.45 -14.12
C PRO A 364 22.90 11.40 -14.53
N PRO A 365 23.00 11.05 -15.82
CA PRO A 365 24.02 10.12 -16.29
C PRO A 365 25.40 10.60 -15.85
N SER A 366 26.19 9.70 -15.26
CA SER A 366 27.56 10.01 -14.86
C SER A 366 28.43 10.21 -16.11
N ASP A 367 28.89 11.44 -16.32
CA ASP A 367 29.81 11.81 -17.41
C ASP A 367 31.16 11.06 -17.37
#